data_AF-W1S0M4-F1
#
_entry.id   AF-W1S0M4-F1
#
_cell.length_a   1.000
_cell.length_b   1.000
_cell.length_c   1.000
_cell.angle_alpha   90.00
_cell.angle_beta   90.00
_cell.angle_gamma   90.00
#
_symmetry.space_group_name_H-M   'P 1'
#
loop_
_entity.id
_entity.type
_entity.pdbx_description
1 polymer ?
#
loop_
_entity_poly.entity_id
_entity_poly.type
_entity_poly.pdbx_seq_one_letter_code
_entity_poly.pdbx_strand_id
1 'polypeptide(L)'
;MLAIWKGKGWIVPVVFIAAFVDVQVVIDYFMGEGFYSDNRWVKILALVVVAIILGGIGYLLNNRDRIIEVDSETGKKTKSPAHTLLFLPIEVWAVMVPFVFLGVDYFNAEQESKTLIYLENPRVNDIYGVDFSKIFKNEDPIYKYGAMVVVSVDMNLIEVQSSTHAYDGKSGIRKDMHNGKVKEAFYYADEVTSFTIRELVKFYGDGAIFSVSRE
;
A
#
# COMPACT_ATOMS: atom_id res chain seq x y z
N MET A 1 15.67 -25.53 -11.10
CA MET A 1 15.14 -24.21 -10.69
C MET A 1 14.01 -23.83 -11.63
N LEU A 2 12.81 -23.50 -11.13
CA LEU A 2 11.73 -22.97 -11.97
C LEU A 2 12.11 -21.55 -12.39
N ALA A 3 12.39 -21.34 -13.68
CA ALA A 3 12.58 -20.01 -14.21
C ALA A 3 11.25 -19.24 -14.13
N ILE A 4 11.26 -18.10 -13.43
CA ILE A 4 10.10 -17.24 -13.20
C ILE A 4 9.64 -16.56 -14.50
N TRP A 5 10.48 -16.52 -15.53
CA TRP A 5 10.16 -15.98 -16.85
C TRP A 5 10.66 -16.89 -17.98
N LYS A 6 10.03 -16.78 -19.15
CA LYS A 6 10.47 -17.40 -20.41
C LYS A 6 10.66 -16.33 -21.48
N GLY A 7 11.77 -16.43 -22.22
CA GLY A 7 12.15 -15.47 -23.26
C GLY A 7 12.16 -14.03 -22.76
N LYS A 8 11.41 -13.14 -23.42
CA LYS A 8 11.32 -11.70 -23.09
C LYS A 8 10.31 -11.36 -21.98
N GLY A 9 9.87 -12.34 -21.18
CA GLY A 9 8.93 -12.10 -20.08
C GLY A 9 9.40 -11.08 -19.03
N TRP A 10 10.71 -10.89 -18.88
CA TRP A 10 11.30 -9.88 -17.98
C TRP A 10 10.98 -8.42 -18.37
N ILE A 11 10.48 -8.17 -19.60
CA ILE A 11 10.07 -6.83 -20.05
C ILE A 11 8.92 -6.29 -19.20
N VAL A 12 8.04 -7.17 -18.70
CA VAL A 12 6.86 -6.78 -17.91
C VAL A 12 7.23 -5.91 -16.70
N PRO A 13 8.03 -6.38 -15.72
CA PRO A 13 8.39 -5.55 -14.57
C PRO A 13 9.20 -4.30 -14.95
N VAL A 14 10.03 -4.36 -16.00
CA VAL A 14 10.81 -3.22 -16.45
C VAL A 14 9.92 -2.11 -16.99
N VAL A 15 8.95 -2.44 -17.84
CA VAL A 15 7.99 -1.46 -18.38
C VAL A 15 7.14 -0.87 -17.27
N PHE A 16 6.69 -1.68 -16.29
CA PHE A 16 5.93 -1.14 -15.16
C PHE A 16 6.75 -0.16 -14.32
N ILE A 17 7.95 -0.55 -13.88
CA ILE A 17 8.80 0.30 -13.04
C ILE A 17 9.16 1.58 -13.78
N ALA A 18 9.63 1.46 -15.03
CA ALA A 18 9.99 2.62 -15.84
C ALA A 18 8.80 3.55 -16.01
N ALA A 19 7.64 3.04 -16.41
CA ALA A 19 6.50 3.90 -16.66
C ALA A 19 5.95 4.61 -15.42
N PHE A 20 5.93 3.95 -14.25
CA PHE A 20 5.49 4.62 -13.02
C PHE A 20 6.46 5.74 -12.60
N VAL A 21 7.77 5.49 -12.72
CA VAL A 21 8.79 6.50 -12.38
C VAL A 21 8.79 7.63 -13.40
N ASP A 22 8.82 7.30 -14.70
CA ASP A 22 8.88 8.27 -15.79
C ASP A 22 7.63 9.17 -15.80
N VAL A 23 6.43 8.59 -15.63
CA VAL A 23 5.19 9.37 -15.59
C VAL A 23 5.16 10.27 -14.36
N GLN A 24 5.60 9.80 -13.19
CA GLN A 24 5.67 10.65 -12.01
C GLN A 24 6.61 11.83 -12.25
N VAL A 25 7.84 11.58 -12.71
CA VAL A 25 8.84 12.64 -12.98
C VAL A 25 8.31 13.64 -14.00
N VAL A 26 7.70 13.17 -15.10
CA VAL A 26 7.16 14.03 -16.15
C VAL A 26 6.00 14.87 -15.62
N ILE A 27 5.04 14.27 -14.92
CA ILE A 27 3.88 14.99 -14.41
C ILE A 27 4.30 16.02 -13.36
N ASP A 28 5.14 15.64 -12.40
CA ASP A 28 5.58 16.56 -11.34
C ASP A 28 6.42 17.71 -11.92
N TYR A 29 7.21 17.45 -12.96
CA TYR A 29 7.96 18.49 -13.68
C TYR A 29 7.04 19.54 -14.34
N PHE A 30 5.93 19.11 -14.97
CA PHE A 30 5.03 20.03 -15.69
C PHE A 30 3.93 20.64 -14.83
N MET A 31 3.39 19.90 -13.86
CA MET A 31 2.22 20.28 -13.07
C MET A 31 2.58 20.76 -11.66
N GLY A 32 3.83 20.59 -11.22
CA GLY A 32 4.31 20.95 -9.89
C GLY A 32 4.63 19.73 -9.03
N GLU A 33 5.54 19.93 -8.08
CA GLU A 33 6.01 18.87 -7.18
C GLU A 33 4.83 18.25 -6.40
N GLY A 34 4.75 16.91 -6.43
CA GLY A 34 3.72 16.16 -5.72
C GLY A 34 2.38 16.00 -6.46
N PHE A 35 2.19 16.67 -7.60
CA PHE A 35 0.91 16.62 -8.33
C PHE A 35 0.49 15.20 -8.70
N TYR A 36 1.43 14.36 -9.15
CA TYR A 36 1.16 12.95 -9.45
C TYR A 36 0.67 12.18 -8.21
N SER A 37 1.27 12.46 -7.05
CA SER A 37 0.94 11.78 -5.80
C SER A 37 -0.43 12.16 -5.27
N ASP A 38 -0.80 13.43 -5.40
CA ASP A 38 -2.05 13.99 -4.87
C ASP A 38 -3.26 13.68 -5.75
N ASN A 39 -3.04 13.48 -7.05
CA ASN A 39 -4.13 13.31 -8.02
C ASN A 39 -4.30 11.84 -8.43
N ARG A 40 -5.23 11.13 -7.77
CA ARG A 40 -5.57 9.72 -8.06
C ARG A 40 -5.86 9.45 -9.53
N TRP A 41 -6.57 10.35 -10.21
CA TRP A 41 -6.95 10.17 -11.61
C TRP A 41 -5.74 10.10 -12.56
N VAL A 42 -4.64 10.80 -12.24
CA VAL A 42 -3.40 10.77 -13.03
C VAL A 42 -2.78 9.38 -12.97
N LYS A 43 -2.76 8.76 -11.79
CA LYS A 43 -2.26 7.39 -11.59
C LYS A 43 -3.08 6.38 -12.40
N ILE A 44 -4.40 6.54 -12.43
CA ILE A 44 -5.30 5.68 -13.23
C ILE A 44 -5.01 5.87 -14.73
N LEU A 45 -4.83 7.10 -15.19
CA LEU A 45 -4.50 7.37 -16.60
C LEU A 45 -3.14 6.76 -16.98
N ALA A 46 -2.13 6.92 -16.13
CA ALA A 46 -0.82 6.31 -16.30
C ALA A 46 -0.93 4.79 -16.43
N LEU A 47 -1.68 4.15 -15.53
CA LEU A 47 -1.93 2.71 -15.53
C LEU A 47 -2.59 2.22 -16.83
N VAL A 48 -3.55 2.96 -17.38
CA VAL A 48 -4.20 2.65 -18.67
C VAL A 48 -3.19 2.73 -19.82
N VAL A 49 -2.37 3.77 -19.87
CA VAL A 49 -1.32 3.92 -20.91
C VAL A 49 -0.33 2.75 -20.84
N VAL A 50 0.11 2.39 -19.65
CA VAL A 50 1.04 1.26 -19.43
C VAL A 50 0.41 -0.06 -19.85
N ALA A 51 -0.85 -0.30 -19.52
CA ALA A 51 -1.60 -1.48 -19.95
C ALA A 51 -1.66 -1.58 -21.48
N ILE A 52 -1.94 -0.47 -22.18
CA ILE A 52 -1.97 -0.45 -23.65
C ILE A 52 -0.59 -0.79 -24.24
N ILE A 53 0.48 -0.18 -23.71
CA ILE A 53 1.85 -0.44 -24.17
C ILE A 53 2.23 -1.91 -23.97
N LEU A 54 1.96 -2.47 -22.79
CA LEU A 54 2.25 -3.88 -22.50
C LEU A 54 1.39 -4.83 -23.33
N GLY A 55 0.12 -4.52 -23.55
CA GLY A 55 -0.76 -5.28 -24.42
C GLY A 55 -0.24 -5.30 -25.86
N GLY A 56 0.22 -4.15 -26.36
CA GLY A 56 0.86 -4.03 -27.67
C GLY A 56 2.14 -4.84 -27.78
N ILE A 57 3.05 -4.72 -26.80
CA ILE A 57 4.30 -5.50 -26.75
C ILE A 57 4.00 -7.00 -26.69
N GLY A 58 3.08 -7.42 -25.81
CA GLY A 58 2.66 -8.82 -25.69
C GLY A 58 2.09 -9.36 -26.99
N TYR A 59 1.19 -8.60 -27.63
CA TYR A 59 0.61 -8.98 -28.92
C TYR A 59 1.67 -9.14 -30.02
N LEU A 60 2.61 -8.19 -30.13
CA LEU A 60 3.68 -8.25 -31.13
C LEU A 60 4.58 -9.48 -30.89
N LEU A 61 5.01 -9.70 -29.65
CA LEU A 61 5.95 -10.76 -29.32
C LEU A 61 5.32 -12.17 -29.33
N ASN A 62 4.09 -12.33 -28.85
CA ASN A 62 3.47 -13.63 -28.65
C ASN A 62 2.48 -14.06 -29.75
N ASN A 63 1.97 -13.11 -30.55
CA ASN A 63 1.04 -13.43 -31.64
C ASN A 63 1.61 -13.15 -33.04
N ARG A 64 2.25 -11.99 -33.24
CA ARG A 64 2.72 -11.56 -34.57
C ARG A 64 4.08 -12.14 -34.94
N ASP A 65 5.09 -11.97 -34.09
CA ASP A 65 6.51 -12.23 -34.42
C ASP A 65 6.98 -13.61 -33.91
N ARG A 66 6.03 -14.51 -33.62
CA ARG A 66 6.35 -15.80 -33.03
C ARG A 66 6.97 -16.73 -34.06
N ILE A 67 8.22 -17.09 -33.82
CA ILE A 67 8.98 -17.98 -34.70
C ILE A 67 8.26 -19.33 -34.81
N ILE A 68 8.05 -19.78 -36.04
CA ILE A 68 7.53 -21.12 -36.36
C ILE A 68 8.73 -22.03 -36.56
N GLU A 69 8.92 -22.96 -35.64
CA GLU A 69 9.94 -24.00 -35.74
C GLU A 69 9.40 -25.12 -36.64
N VAL A 70 10.23 -25.57 -37.58
CA VAL A 70 9.93 -26.71 -38.45
C VAL A 70 10.81 -27.86 -38.00
N ASP A 71 10.19 -28.93 -37.52
CA ASP A 71 10.90 -30.15 -37.18
C ASP A 71 11.51 -30.77 -38.46
N SER A 72 12.82 -30.95 -38.47
CA SER A 72 13.57 -31.46 -39.63
C SER A 72 13.25 -32.92 -39.98
N GLU A 73 12.80 -33.72 -39.01
CA GLU A 73 12.53 -35.14 -39.21
C GLU A 73 11.06 -35.40 -39.58
N THR A 74 10.13 -34.65 -38.97
CA THR A 74 8.69 -34.86 -39.17
C THR A 74 8.03 -33.83 -40.09
N GLY A 75 8.73 -32.74 -40.42
CA GLY A 75 8.17 -31.60 -41.18
C GLY A 75 7.09 -30.83 -40.42
N LYS A 76 6.83 -31.15 -39.15
CA LYS A 76 5.76 -30.56 -38.36
C LYS A 76 6.13 -29.13 -37.97
N LYS A 77 5.23 -28.19 -38.26
CA LYS A 77 5.36 -26.79 -37.88
C LYS A 77 4.80 -26.59 -36.46
N THR A 78 5.63 -26.16 -35.53
CA THR A 78 5.24 -25.82 -34.15
C THR A 78 5.61 -24.36 -33.86
N LYS A 79 4.80 -23.67 -33.05
CA LYS A 79 5.14 -22.31 -32.62
C LYS A 79 6.11 -22.39 -31.45
N SER A 80 7.15 -21.56 -31.47
CA SER A 80 8.08 -21.38 -30.34
C SER A 80 7.34 -21.07 -29.03
N PRO A 81 7.91 -21.38 -27.86
CA PRO A 81 7.27 -21.07 -26.57
C PRO A 81 6.95 -19.58 -26.41
N ALA A 82 5.81 -19.25 -25.78
CA ALA A 82 5.42 -17.87 -25.56
C ALA A 82 6.39 -17.18 -24.58
N HIS A 83 6.55 -15.87 -24.74
CA HIS A 83 7.18 -15.03 -23.75
C HIS A 83 6.24 -14.85 -22.56
N THR A 84 6.66 -15.32 -21.40
CA THR A 84 5.81 -15.36 -20.21
C THR A 84 6.54 -14.86 -18.97
N LEU A 85 5.80 -14.23 -18.06
CA LEU A 85 6.21 -13.93 -16.70
C LEU A 85 5.27 -14.69 -15.75
N LEU A 86 5.84 -15.39 -14.77
CA LEU A 86 5.13 -16.27 -13.83
C LEU A 86 4.14 -17.20 -14.57
N PHE A 87 4.62 -17.79 -15.68
CA PHE A 87 3.86 -18.71 -16.54
C PHE A 87 2.68 -18.09 -17.31
N LEU A 88 2.40 -16.79 -17.13
CA LEU A 88 1.37 -16.06 -17.86
C LEU A 88 1.96 -15.29 -19.05
N PRO A 89 1.32 -15.29 -20.23
CA PRO A 89 1.72 -14.47 -21.37
C PRO A 89 1.74 -12.96 -21.03
N ILE A 90 2.64 -12.22 -21.66
CA ILE A 90 2.82 -10.77 -21.42
C ILE A 90 1.51 -9.99 -21.59
N GLU A 91 0.71 -10.33 -22.58
CA GLU A 91 -0.58 -9.70 -22.87
C GLU A 91 -1.62 -9.89 -21.75
N VAL A 92 -1.51 -10.96 -20.95
CA VAL A 92 -2.37 -11.18 -19.77
C VAL A 92 -2.01 -10.20 -18.66
N TRP A 93 -0.72 -9.85 -18.52
CA TRP A 93 -0.26 -8.87 -17.52
C TRP A 93 -0.78 -7.45 -17.78
N ALA A 94 -1.03 -7.10 -19.05
CA ALA A 94 -1.67 -5.84 -19.42
C ALA A 94 -3.06 -5.67 -18.79
N VAL A 95 -3.77 -6.78 -18.55
CA VAL A 95 -5.09 -6.77 -17.90
C VAL A 95 -4.94 -6.97 -16.39
N MET A 96 -4.13 -7.95 -15.97
CA MET A 96 -3.99 -8.32 -14.55
C MET A 96 -3.49 -7.17 -13.67
N VAL A 97 -2.48 -6.41 -14.11
CA VAL A 97 -1.91 -5.35 -13.26
C VAL A 97 -2.90 -4.23 -13.00
N PRO A 98 -3.64 -3.70 -13.99
CA PRO A 98 -4.70 -2.74 -13.71
C PRO A 98 -5.71 -3.22 -12.66
N PHE A 99 -6.16 -4.47 -12.74
CA PHE A 99 -7.10 -5.01 -11.75
C PHE A 99 -6.49 -5.12 -10.35
N VAL A 100 -5.26 -5.60 -10.24
CA VAL A 100 -4.56 -5.68 -8.94
C VAL A 100 -4.36 -4.29 -8.35
N PHE A 101 -3.90 -3.34 -9.17
CA PHE A 101 -3.66 -1.97 -8.73
C PHE A 101 -4.97 -1.29 -8.26
N LEU A 102 -6.03 -1.37 -9.06
CA LEU A 102 -7.33 -0.82 -8.69
C LEU A 102 -7.92 -1.50 -7.45
N GLY A 103 -7.73 -2.81 -7.30
CA GLY A 103 -8.14 -3.54 -6.11
C GLY A 103 -7.42 -3.04 -4.85
N VAL A 104 -6.08 -2.95 -4.89
CA VAL A 104 -5.28 -2.43 -3.78
C VAL A 104 -5.66 -0.98 -3.45
N ASP A 105 -5.80 -0.13 -4.46
CA ASP A 105 -6.19 1.27 -4.32
C ASP A 105 -7.59 1.42 -3.71
N TYR A 106 -8.56 0.58 -4.12
CA TYR A 106 -9.88 0.52 -3.52
C TYR A 106 -9.85 0.12 -2.04
N PHE A 107 -9.13 -0.96 -1.69
CA PHE A 107 -9.02 -1.40 -0.30
C PHE A 107 -8.34 -0.35 0.59
N ASN A 108 -7.31 0.33 0.08
CA ASN A 108 -6.64 1.41 0.80
C ASN A 108 -7.59 2.58 1.05
N ALA A 109 -8.34 3.02 0.03
CA ALA A 109 -9.31 4.11 0.17
C ALA A 109 -10.45 3.77 1.14
N GLU A 110 -10.93 2.52 1.13
CA GLU A 110 -11.94 2.05 2.08
C GLU A 110 -11.39 2.06 3.51
N GLN A 111 -10.14 1.62 3.70
CA GLN A 111 -9.49 1.60 5.01
C GLN A 111 -9.21 3.01 5.55
N GLU A 112 -8.79 3.93 4.70
CA GLU A 112 -8.59 5.34 5.06
C GLU A 112 -9.91 6.00 5.46
N SER A 113 -10.99 5.79 4.68
CA SER A 113 -12.32 6.27 5.02
C SER A 113 -12.81 5.74 6.38
N LYS A 114 -12.68 4.44 6.64
CA LYS A 114 -13.01 3.84 7.94
C LYS A 114 -12.20 4.45 9.07
N THR A 115 -10.91 4.66 8.84
CA THR A 115 -9.99 5.25 9.82
C THR A 115 -10.41 6.68 10.17
N LEU A 116 -10.69 7.52 9.16
CA LEU A 116 -11.16 8.89 9.35
C LEU A 116 -12.49 8.93 10.11
N ILE A 117 -13.45 8.05 9.78
CA ILE A 117 -14.73 7.96 10.50
C ILE A 117 -14.52 7.64 11.98
N TYR A 118 -13.57 6.77 12.31
CA TYR A 118 -13.26 6.43 13.70
C TYR A 118 -12.60 7.60 14.45
N LEU A 119 -11.74 8.36 13.77
CA LEU A 119 -11.08 9.54 14.36
C LEU A 119 -12.05 10.72 14.54
N GLU A 120 -12.98 10.93 13.61
CA GLU A 120 -13.99 11.98 13.69
C GLU A 120 -15.07 11.69 14.74
N ASN A 121 -15.34 10.41 15.00
CA ASN A 121 -16.32 9.96 15.98
C ASN A 121 -15.68 8.95 16.95
N PRO A 122 -14.74 9.39 17.80
CA PRO A 122 -14.02 8.53 18.72
C PRO A 122 -14.99 7.90 19.72
N ARG A 123 -14.70 6.67 20.14
CA ARG A 123 -15.45 5.93 21.16
C ARG A 123 -14.50 5.40 22.20
N VAL A 124 -15.02 5.23 23.43
CA VAL A 124 -14.30 4.53 24.48
C VAL A 124 -13.89 3.14 23.99
N ASN A 125 -12.66 2.75 24.28
CA ASN A 125 -11.95 1.55 23.82
C ASN A 125 -11.50 1.55 22.35
N ASP A 126 -11.58 2.67 21.63
CA ASP A 126 -10.84 2.78 20.37
C ASP A 126 -9.34 2.70 20.62
N ILE A 127 -8.62 1.93 19.79
CA ILE A 127 -7.19 1.70 19.93
C ILE A 127 -6.47 2.32 18.74
N TYR A 128 -5.52 3.20 19.02
CA TYR A 128 -4.72 3.92 18.05
C TYR A 128 -3.28 3.40 18.06
N GLY A 129 -2.80 2.89 16.93
CA GLY A 129 -1.38 2.62 16.73
C GLY A 129 -0.66 3.91 16.39
N VAL A 130 0.31 4.30 17.22
CA VAL A 130 0.94 5.62 17.15
C VAL A 130 2.46 5.57 17.10
N ASP A 131 3.03 6.59 16.47
CA ASP A 131 4.43 6.98 16.56
C ASP A 131 4.55 8.11 17.60
N PHE A 132 4.94 7.74 18.82
CA PHE A 132 5.08 8.65 19.95
C PHE A 132 6.08 9.78 19.66
N SER A 133 7.11 9.55 18.83
CA SER A 133 8.09 10.60 18.50
C SER A 133 7.51 11.80 17.75
N LYS A 134 6.33 11.63 17.14
CA LYS A 134 5.62 12.70 16.43
C LYS A 134 4.57 13.40 17.29
N ILE A 135 4.19 12.80 18.41
CA ILE A 135 3.16 13.32 19.33
C ILE A 135 3.83 13.98 20.53
N PHE A 136 4.85 13.34 21.10
CA PHE A 136 5.56 13.76 22.29
C PHE A 136 7.00 14.17 21.95
N LYS A 137 7.47 15.28 22.54
CA LYS A 137 8.73 15.93 22.16
C LYS A 137 10.01 15.24 22.68
N ASN A 138 9.90 14.32 23.64
CA ASN A 138 11.03 13.75 24.39
C ASN A 138 11.05 12.22 24.39
N GLU A 139 10.67 11.61 23.27
CA GLU A 139 10.57 10.14 23.16
C GLU A 139 11.86 9.49 22.69
N ASP A 140 12.01 8.22 23.05
CA ASP A 140 13.15 7.39 22.66
C ASP A 140 13.21 7.29 21.11
N PRO A 141 14.34 7.67 20.47
CA PRO A 141 14.47 7.61 19.02
C PRO A 141 14.44 6.18 18.45
N ILE A 142 14.72 5.18 19.28
CA ILE A 142 14.74 3.75 18.94
C ILE A 142 13.35 3.15 19.14
N TYR A 143 12.75 3.31 20.33
CA TYR A 143 11.45 2.72 20.68
C TYR A 143 10.33 3.74 20.64
N LYS A 144 9.93 4.10 19.42
CA LYS A 144 8.99 5.21 19.20
C LYS A 144 7.56 4.80 18.87
N TYR A 145 7.31 3.53 18.59
CA TYR A 145 5.96 3.11 18.22
C TYR A 145 5.27 2.49 19.44
N GLY A 146 4.00 2.84 19.68
CA GLY A 146 3.15 2.17 20.68
C GLY A 146 1.66 2.21 20.33
N ALA A 147 0.82 1.96 21.32
CA ALA A 147 -0.62 2.10 21.19
C ALA A 147 -1.16 3.14 22.19
N MET A 148 -2.27 3.78 21.83
CA MET A 148 -3.08 4.55 22.76
C MET A 148 -4.51 4.00 22.77
N VAL A 149 -5.16 4.01 23.91
CA VAL A 149 -6.58 3.63 24.02
C VAL A 149 -7.41 4.80 24.51
N VAL A 150 -8.59 4.98 23.93
CA VAL A 150 -9.55 6.00 24.39
C VAL A 150 -10.24 5.52 25.66
N VAL A 151 -10.11 6.29 26.74
CA VAL A 151 -10.74 6.00 28.03
C VAL A 151 -12.03 6.80 28.21
N SER A 152 -12.04 8.05 27.75
CA SER A 152 -13.21 8.93 27.86
C SER A 152 -13.32 9.83 26.63
N VAL A 153 -14.55 10.20 26.29
CA VAL A 153 -14.89 11.13 25.20
C VAL A 153 -15.90 12.13 25.75
N ASP A 154 -15.49 13.38 25.93
CA ASP A 154 -16.35 14.47 26.38
C ASP A 154 -16.40 15.58 25.32
N MET A 155 -17.52 15.62 24.57
CA MET A 155 -17.78 16.52 23.45
C MET A 155 -16.66 16.55 22.39
N ASN A 156 -15.61 17.31 22.64
CA ASN A 156 -14.47 17.52 21.74
C ASN A 156 -13.13 17.16 22.38
N LEU A 157 -13.10 16.77 23.66
CA LEU A 157 -11.92 16.33 24.38
C LEU A 157 -11.96 14.82 24.51
N ILE A 158 -10.83 14.19 24.22
CA ILE A 158 -10.64 12.74 24.22
C ILE A 158 -9.50 12.46 25.17
N GLU A 159 -9.77 11.64 26.16
CA GLU A 159 -8.78 11.18 27.10
C GLU A 159 -8.26 9.83 26.64
N VAL A 160 -6.94 9.74 26.45
CA VAL A 160 -6.28 8.52 26.01
C VAL A 160 -5.20 8.10 26.99
N GLN A 161 -5.02 6.80 27.15
CA GLN A 161 -3.89 6.21 27.85
C GLN A 161 -2.88 5.67 26.85
N SER A 162 -1.60 5.92 27.11
CA SER A 162 -0.50 5.43 26.28
C SER A 162 -0.02 4.05 26.76
N SER A 163 0.44 3.22 25.84
CA SER A 163 0.98 1.90 26.17
C SER A 163 2.26 2.00 26.99
N THR A 164 2.43 1.10 27.96
CA THR A 164 3.70 0.93 28.70
C THR A 164 4.78 0.29 27.83
N HIS A 165 4.38 -0.36 26.75
CA HIS A 165 5.25 -0.99 25.78
C HIS A 165 5.47 -0.10 24.56
N ALA A 166 6.72 0.03 24.16
CA ALA A 166 7.11 0.67 22.90
C ALA A 166 7.97 -0.27 22.05
N TYR A 167 7.95 -0.07 20.74
CA TYR A 167 8.58 -0.92 19.74
C TYR A 167 9.41 -0.07 18.78
N ASP A 168 10.41 -0.71 18.17
CA ASP A 168 11.26 -0.15 17.12
C ASP A 168 10.59 -0.11 15.73
N GLY A 169 9.45 -0.82 15.58
CA GLY A 169 8.70 -0.88 14.33
C GLY A 169 7.19 -1.02 14.48
N LYS A 170 6.46 -0.53 13.47
CA LYS A 170 4.98 -0.64 13.36
C LYS A 170 4.47 -2.09 13.41
N SER A 171 5.30 -3.05 12.99
CA SER A 171 4.95 -4.47 12.99
C SER A 171 4.77 -5.04 14.40
N GLY A 172 5.51 -4.53 15.39
CA GLY A 172 5.39 -4.96 16.79
C GLY A 172 4.00 -4.69 17.35
N ILE A 173 3.51 -3.46 17.19
CA ILE A 173 2.16 -3.06 17.63
C ILE A 173 1.09 -3.79 16.84
N ARG A 174 1.23 -3.87 15.52
CA ARG A 174 0.25 -4.60 14.69
C ARG A 174 0.11 -6.06 15.14
N LYS A 175 1.21 -6.70 15.54
CA LYS A 175 1.19 -8.05 16.08
C LYS A 175 0.45 -8.12 17.41
N ASP A 176 0.70 -7.20 18.32
CA ASP A 176 0.04 -7.21 19.63
C ASP A 176 -1.42 -6.75 19.58
N MET A 177 -1.78 -5.87 18.62
CA MET A 177 -3.16 -5.57 18.25
C MET A 177 -3.88 -6.82 17.72
N HIS A 178 -3.26 -7.52 16.77
CA HIS A 178 -3.83 -8.73 16.17
C HIS A 178 -4.03 -9.86 17.20
N ASN A 179 -3.08 -10.02 18.13
CA ASN A 179 -3.16 -11.02 19.19
C ASN A 179 -4.08 -10.61 20.34
N GLY A 180 -4.61 -9.38 20.33
CA GLY A 180 -5.50 -8.85 21.35
C GLY A 180 -4.85 -8.47 22.67
N LYS A 181 -3.51 -8.43 22.76
CA LYS A 181 -2.80 -8.00 23.98
C LYS A 181 -3.06 -6.55 24.36
N VAL A 182 -3.28 -5.71 23.34
CA VAL A 182 -3.65 -4.29 23.51
C VAL A 182 -5.02 -4.09 24.20
N LYS A 183 -5.75 -5.16 24.54
CA LYS A 183 -7.02 -5.08 25.27
C LYS A 183 -6.81 -5.27 26.78
N GLU A 184 -5.62 -5.71 27.18
CA GLU A 184 -5.31 -5.99 28.56
C GLU A 184 -5.05 -4.67 29.28
N ALA A 185 -5.69 -4.44 30.43
CA ALA A 185 -5.59 -3.16 31.16
C ALA A 185 -4.14 -2.81 31.53
N PHE A 186 -3.30 -3.81 31.83
CA PHE A 186 -1.89 -3.61 32.18
C PHE A 186 -1.00 -3.21 30.99
N TYR A 187 -1.53 -3.29 29.76
CA TYR A 187 -0.81 -2.85 28.56
C TYR A 187 -0.63 -1.32 28.54
N TYR A 188 -1.48 -0.59 29.26
CA TYR A 188 -1.51 0.86 29.29
C TYR A 188 -1.01 1.41 30.62
N ALA A 189 -0.39 2.59 30.55
CA ALA A 189 0.01 3.36 31.72
C ALA A 189 -1.21 4.04 32.34
N ASP A 190 -1.14 4.31 33.65
CA ASP A 190 -2.20 5.04 34.36
C ASP A 190 -2.28 6.52 33.94
N GLU A 191 -1.24 7.04 33.29
CA GLU A 191 -1.20 8.42 32.82
C GLU A 191 -2.16 8.65 31.63
N VAL A 192 -3.04 9.62 31.79
CA VAL A 192 -4.04 10.01 30.80
C VAL A 192 -3.60 11.31 30.15
N THR A 193 -3.58 11.33 28.82
CA THR A 193 -3.35 12.54 28.02
C THR A 193 -4.64 12.93 27.32
N SER A 194 -4.95 14.23 27.30
CA SER A 194 -6.13 14.74 26.61
C SER A 194 -5.76 15.31 25.25
N PHE A 195 -6.52 14.92 24.21
CA PHE A 195 -6.42 15.47 22.86
C PHE A 195 -7.79 15.92 22.36
N THR A 196 -7.79 16.86 21.42
CA THR A 196 -9.00 17.21 20.68
C THR A 196 -9.20 16.32 19.47
N ILE A 197 -10.45 16.18 18.99
CA ILE A 197 -10.74 15.45 17.73
C ILE A 197 -9.90 16.01 16.57
N ARG A 198 -9.76 17.34 16.50
CA ARG A 198 -8.95 18.02 15.47
C ARG A 198 -7.48 17.63 15.55
N GLU A 199 -6.92 17.47 16.75
CA GLU A 199 -5.54 17.01 16.93
C GLU A 199 -5.37 15.56 16.50
N LEU A 200 -6.31 14.67 16.81
CA LEU A 200 -6.24 13.28 16.33
C LEU A 200 -6.24 13.19 14.80
N VAL A 201 -7.12 13.94 14.13
CA VAL A 201 -7.16 13.99 12.66
C VAL A 201 -5.84 14.56 12.11
N LYS A 202 -5.28 15.59 12.75
CA LYS A 202 -3.98 16.13 12.38
C LYS A 202 -2.86 15.10 12.57
N PHE A 203 -2.83 14.39 13.69
CA PHE A 203 -1.85 13.33 13.94
C PHE A 203 -1.94 12.20 12.92
N TYR A 204 -3.14 11.89 12.43
CA TYR A 204 -3.28 10.94 11.32
C TYR A 204 -2.68 11.50 10.02
N GLY A 205 -2.99 12.75 9.66
CA GLY A 205 -2.43 13.43 8.49
C GLY A 205 -0.89 13.53 8.52
N ASP A 206 -0.31 13.78 9.69
CA ASP A 206 1.15 13.83 9.91
C ASP A 206 1.78 12.42 9.97
N GLY A 207 0.97 11.37 9.88
CA GLY A 207 1.37 9.97 9.97
C GLY A 207 1.92 9.57 11.34
N ALA A 208 1.49 10.27 12.40
CA ALA A 208 1.73 9.92 13.79
C ALA A 208 0.76 8.82 14.24
N ILE A 209 -0.52 8.91 13.89
CA ILE A 209 -1.46 7.79 13.99
C ILE A 209 -1.39 7.03 12.67
N PHE A 210 -1.05 5.74 12.70
CA PHE A 210 -0.90 4.92 11.49
C PHE A 210 -1.91 3.76 11.41
N SER A 211 -2.67 3.53 12.47
CA SER A 211 -3.68 2.48 12.53
C SER A 211 -4.73 2.85 13.57
N VAL A 212 -5.99 2.59 13.26
CA VAL A 212 -7.10 2.70 14.22
C VAL A 212 -7.88 1.40 14.20
N SER A 213 -8.15 0.86 15.37
CA SER A 213 -8.99 -0.32 15.55
C SER A 213 -10.11 0.00 16.51
N ARG A 214 -11.31 -0.43 16.14
CA ARG A 214 -12.49 -0.40 16.99
C ARG A 214 -13.01 -1.82 17.08
N GLU A 215 -13.26 -2.26 18.30
CA GLU A 215 -13.93 -3.53 18.58
C GLU A 215 -15.25 -3.31 19.30
#